data_AF-A0A0F8DNJ9-F1
#
_entry.id   AF-A0A0F8DNJ9-F1
#
_cell.length_a   1.000
_cell.length_b   1.000
_cell.length_c   1.000
_cell.angle_alpha   90.00
_cell.angle_beta   90.00
_cell.angle_gamma   90.00
#
_symmetry.space_group_name_H-M   'P 1'
#
loop_
_entity.id
_entity.type
_entity.pdbx_description
1 polymer ?
#
loop_
_entity_poly.entity_id
_entity_poly.type
_entity_poly.pdbx_seq_one_letter_code
_entity_poly.pdbx_strand_id
1 'polypeptide(L)'
;MAVTRFTKMAYAKADDMVFGKAVKPVKAGLGLEIGAGYTTPEVNYAPRPEAGASKEKLVKEYERITTDIMARMVQIGAPAVVLETEHVQQMSNNPEWGAAVAHAQKTIMEDYHDEYGIKCALRHTIGDIREDRDYLKLRGDKYPVFLEAFEQCAKSGADLLAVESMGGKEVFDYAILRNDMAGILYGIGVLGSMDMEMIWQDIAAIAKKTGTVAAGDTDCAQANTAMFIAGGLLDKNLAHTIAIIARSISAARSLVAYEAGAVGPGKDCGYENTIVKSVSGVPIAQEGKTSTCAHSDLMGNLTMQCCDLWSNESVEYHLSLIHI
;
A
#
# COMPACT_ATOMS: atom_id res chain seq x y z
N MET A 1 17.66 -10.29 -11.75
CA MET A 1 19.01 -10.25 -11.12
C MET A 1 18.97 -11.08 -9.84
N ALA A 2 20.09 -11.46 -9.22
CA ALA A 2 20.00 -12.10 -7.89
C ALA A 2 19.60 -11.04 -6.84
N VAL A 3 18.53 -11.29 -6.08
CA VAL A 3 18.12 -10.39 -4.98
C VAL A 3 19.08 -10.49 -3.79
N THR A 4 19.16 -9.44 -2.98
CA THR A 4 19.98 -9.43 -1.76
C THR A 4 19.09 -9.78 -0.57
N ARG A 5 19.30 -10.95 0.03
CA ARG A 5 18.51 -11.40 1.18
C ARG A 5 18.95 -10.75 2.50
N PHE A 6 18.00 -10.42 3.36
CA PHE A 6 18.32 -9.96 4.71
C PHE A 6 18.76 -11.13 5.58
N THR A 7 19.94 -11.01 6.19
CA THR A 7 20.50 -12.03 7.10
C THR A 7 20.77 -11.48 8.50
N LYS A 8 20.39 -10.22 8.74
CA LYS A 8 20.57 -9.47 9.99
C LYS A 8 19.44 -8.46 10.16
N MET A 9 19.15 -8.10 11.41
CA MET A 9 18.20 -7.03 11.74
C MET A 9 18.80 -5.65 11.46
N ALA A 10 17.96 -4.68 11.10
CA ALA A 10 18.39 -3.28 10.93
C ALA A 10 18.56 -2.55 12.27
N TYR A 11 17.83 -2.98 13.29
CA TYR A 11 17.89 -2.45 14.65
C TYR A 11 18.62 -3.42 15.58
N ALA A 12 19.37 -2.90 16.55
CA ALA A 12 20.09 -3.73 17.52
C ALA A 12 19.14 -4.38 18.54
N LYS A 13 18.06 -3.68 18.89
CA LYS A 13 17.01 -4.12 19.81
C LYS A 13 15.68 -3.45 19.47
N ALA A 14 14.57 -4.05 19.93
CA ALA A 14 13.22 -3.53 19.68
C ALA A 14 13.03 -2.09 20.21
N ASP A 15 13.60 -1.77 21.37
CA ASP A 15 13.52 -0.43 21.99
C ASP A 15 14.07 0.72 21.11
N ASP A 16 14.87 0.40 20.09
CA ASP A 16 15.40 1.41 19.17
C ASP A 16 14.39 1.79 18.07
N MET A 17 13.29 1.04 17.94
CA MET A 17 12.23 1.30 16.98
C MET A 17 11.21 2.28 17.56
N VAL A 18 10.97 3.38 16.86
CA VAL A 18 9.99 4.41 17.24
C VAL A 18 9.26 4.91 16.00
N PHE A 19 8.03 5.40 16.18
CA PHE A 19 7.24 6.00 15.10
C PHE A 19 7.93 7.25 14.53
N GLY A 20 7.70 7.50 13.24
CA GLY A 20 8.23 8.62 12.48
C GLY A 20 9.72 8.54 12.16
N LYS A 21 10.44 7.52 12.64
CA LYS A 21 11.88 7.34 12.39
C LYS A 21 12.17 5.95 11.81
N ALA A 22 12.95 5.94 10.73
CA ALA A 22 13.48 4.74 10.10
C ALA A 22 15.02 4.82 9.98
N VAL A 23 15.69 3.67 9.89
CA VAL A 23 17.15 3.60 9.64
C VAL A 23 17.48 4.14 8.25
N LYS A 24 16.58 3.94 7.29
CA LYS A 24 16.72 4.36 5.89
C LYS A 24 15.55 5.26 5.50
N PRO A 25 15.54 6.56 5.88
CA PRO A 25 14.49 7.49 5.48
C PRO A 25 14.41 7.62 3.96
N VAL A 26 13.22 7.97 3.45
CA VAL A 26 12.94 8.10 2.02
C VAL A 26 12.57 9.54 1.70
N LYS A 27 13.15 10.11 0.63
CA LYS A 27 12.72 11.40 0.09
C LYS A 27 11.75 11.14 -1.06
N ALA A 28 10.61 11.83 -1.07
CA ALA A 28 9.58 11.66 -2.09
C ALA A 28 8.78 12.94 -2.28
N GLY A 29 8.16 13.09 -3.44
CA GLY A 29 7.22 14.18 -3.71
C GLY A 29 7.78 15.58 -3.54
N LEU A 30 6.92 16.47 -3.08
CA LEU A 30 7.15 17.89 -2.93
C LEU A 30 7.63 18.16 -1.49
N GLY A 31 8.95 18.11 -1.31
CA GLY A 31 9.60 18.48 -0.05
C GLY A 31 9.42 17.50 1.12
N LEU A 32 8.91 16.29 0.88
CA LEU A 32 8.62 15.30 1.92
C LEU A 32 9.81 14.33 2.17
N GLU A 33 10.08 14.08 3.45
CA GLU A 33 10.98 13.01 3.91
C GLU A 33 10.22 12.08 4.87
N ILE A 34 10.21 10.77 4.60
CA ILE A 34 9.43 9.76 5.31
C ILE A 34 10.36 8.92 6.17
N GLY A 35 10.00 8.73 7.45
CA GLY A 35 10.88 8.10 8.44
C GLY A 35 12.02 9.01 8.92
N ALA A 36 11.90 10.33 8.70
CA ALA A 36 12.94 11.32 8.98
C ALA A 36 12.79 12.07 10.32
N GLY A 37 12.06 11.47 11.28
CA GLY A 37 11.84 12.03 12.62
C GLY A 37 10.44 12.61 12.85
N TYR A 38 9.50 12.39 11.93
CA TYR A 38 8.09 12.78 12.06
C TYR A 38 7.18 11.80 11.32
N THR A 39 5.98 11.60 11.83
CA THR A 39 4.91 10.83 11.17
C THR A 39 4.11 11.72 10.24
N THR A 40 3.63 11.17 9.13
CA THR A 40 2.80 11.90 8.15
C THR A 40 1.47 11.16 7.94
N PRO A 41 0.31 11.85 7.89
CA PRO A 41 -0.95 11.20 7.52
C PRO A 41 -0.90 10.75 6.06
N GLU A 42 -1.36 9.54 5.79
CA GLU A 42 -1.64 9.02 4.45
C GLU A 42 -3.15 8.90 4.32
N VAL A 43 -3.74 9.56 3.33
CA VAL A 43 -5.20 9.57 3.14
C VAL A 43 -5.55 8.73 1.93
N ASN A 44 -6.32 7.68 2.16
CA ASN A 44 -6.89 6.80 1.14
C ASN A 44 -8.37 7.09 0.91
N TYR A 45 -8.83 6.82 -0.30
CA TYR A 45 -10.16 7.15 -0.78
C TYR A 45 -10.58 6.25 -1.93
N ALA A 46 -11.87 5.95 -2.02
CA ALA A 46 -12.48 5.25 -3.14
C ALA A 46 -13.45 6.19 -3.88
N PRO A 47 -13.37 6.25 -5.23
CA PRO A 47 -14.32 7.06 -6.01
C PRO A 47 -15.71 6.43 -5.94
N ARG A 48 -16.76 7.24 -6.09
CA ARG A 48 -18.13 6.72 -6.18
C ARG A 48 -18.28 5.81 -7.41
N PRO A 49 -19.12 4.75 -7.36
CA PRO A 49 -19.28 3.81 -8.46
C PRO A 49 -19.55 4.46 -9.82
N GLU A 50 -20.37 5.52 -9.87
CA GLU A 50 -20.70 6.24 -11.10
C GLU A 50 -19.54 7.01 -11.74
N ALA A 51 -18.48 7.29 -10.99
CA ALA A 51 -17.29 7.97 -11.49
C ALA A 51 -16.46 7.03 -12.40
N GLY A 52 -16.51 5.72 -12.17
CA GLY A 52 -15.83 4.71 -12.97
C GLY A 52 -16.40 4.50 -14.39
N ALA A 53 -17.48 5.20 -14.75
CA ALA A 53 -18.14 5.04 -16.04
C ALA A 53 -17.35 5.60 -17.23
N SER A 54 -16.45 6.57 -17.01
CA SER A 54 -15.53 7.08 -18.05
C SER A 54 -14.27 7.66 -17.43
N LYS A 55 -13.20 7.77 -18.22
CA LYS A 55 -11.93 8.37 -17.79
C LYS A 55 -12.12 9.79 -17.25
N GLU A 56 -12.93 10.60 -17.93
CA GLU A 56 -13.15 12.01 -17.59
C GLU A 56 -13.87 12.18 -16.25
N LYS A 57 -14.87 11.32 -15.99
CA LYS A 57 -15.57 11.32 -14.70
C LYS A 57 -14.65 10.89 -13.57
N LEU A 58 -13.82 9.88 -13.82
CA LEU A 58 -12.88 9.36 -12.84
C LEU A 58 -11.83 10.41 -12.48
N VAL A 59 -11.21 11.06 -13.49
CA VAL A 59 -10.30 12.20 -13.28
C VAL A 59 -10.98 13.31 -12.50
N LYS A 60 -12.20 13.70 -12.87
CA LYS A 60 -12.91 14.79 -12.18
C LYS A 60 -13.23 14.48 -10.73
N GLU A 61 -13.48 13.22 -10.41
CA GLU A 61 -13.72 12.79 -9.04
C GLU A 61 -12.44 12.88 -8.19
N TYR A 62 -11.32 12.39 -8.71
CA TYR A 62 -10.03 12.48 -8.01
C TYR A 62 -9.50 13.92 -7.90
N GLU A 63 -9.82 14.81 -8.85
CA GLU A 63 -9.56 16.25 -8.69
C GLU A 63 -10.28 16.83 -7.46
N ARG A 64 -11.55 16.47 -7.26
CA ARG A 64 -12.35 16.94 -6.11
C ARG A 64 -11.79 16.41 -4.80
N ILE A 65 -11.53 15.10 -4.75
CA ILE A 65 -10.92 14.43 -3.59
C ILE A 65 -9.61 15.14 -3.21
N THR A 66 -8.72 15.33 -4.18
CA THR A 66 -7.41 15.96 -3.96
C THR A 66 -7.56 17.39 -3.44
N THR A 67 -8.44 18.17 -4.08
CA THR A 67 -8.72 19.55 -3.67
C THR A 67 -9.23 19.61 -2.21
N ASP A 68 -10.18 18.75 -1.86
CA ASP A 68 -10.78 18.73 -0.51
C ASP A 68 -9.75 18.34 0.56
N ILE A 69 -8.91 17.34 0.29
CA ILE A 69 -7.84 16.93 1.20
C ILE A 69 -6.84 18.06 1.37
N MET A 70 -6.31 18.61 0.28
CA MET A 70 -5.29 19.68 0.35
C MET A 70 -5.84 20.94 1.04
N ALA A 71 -7.07 21.35 0.71
CA ALA A 71 -7.76 22.46 1.36
C ALA A 71 -7.92 22.23 2.87
N ARG A 72 -8.30 21.02 3.29
CA ARG A 72 -8.43 20.69 4.71
C ARG A 72 -7.08 20.76 5.41
N MET A 73 -6.02 20.20 4.83
CA MET A 73 -4.69 20.15 5.44
C MET A 73 -4.12 21.55 5.70
N VAL A 74 -4.25 22.48 4.74
CA VAL A 74 -3.80 23.86 4.93
C VAL A 74 -4.66 24.61 5.96
N GLN A 75 -5.99 24.41 5.96
CA GLN A 75 -6.88 25.06 6.92
C GLN A 75 -6.60 24.67 8.37
N ILE A 76 -6.19 23.43 8.63
CA ILE A 76 -5.86 22.96 9.99
C ILE A 76 -4.38 23.15 10.35
N GLY A 77 -3.58 23.71 9.43
CA GLY A 77 -2.14 23.95 9.65
C GLY A 77 -1.31 22.67 9.69
N ALA A 78 -1.73 21.61 9.01
CA ALA A 78 -0.95 20.37 8.95
C ALA A 78 0.27 20.55 8.03
N PRO A 79 1.48 20.12 8.46
CA PRO A 79 2.72 20.41 7.75
C PRO A 79 2.98 19.48 6.56
N ALA A 80 2.33 18.31 6.53
CA ALA A 80 2.57 17.30 5.50
C ALA A 80 1.37 16.36 5.30
N VAL A 81 1.24 15.79 4.09
CA VAL A 81 0.25 14.75 3.76
C VAL A 81 0.74 13.83 2.64
N VAL A 82 0.41 12.55 2.71
CA VAL A 82 0.48 11.63 1.56
C VAL A 82 -0.94 11.34 1.09
N LEU A 83 -1.18 11.39 -0.21
CA LEU A 83 -2.43 10.95 -0.81
C LEU A 83 -2.16 9.61 -1.47
N GLU A 84 -2.95 8.59 -1.15
CA GLU A 84 -2.87 7.30 -1.81
C GLU A 84 -4.09 7.06 -2.68
N THR A 85 -3.83 6.78 -3.96
CA THR A 85 -4.83 6.40 -4.95
C THR A 85 -4.70 4.92 -5.24
N GLU A 86 -5.57 4.12 -4.64
CA GLU A 86 -5.76 2.73 -5.02
C GLU A 86 -6.53 2.64 -6.34
N HIS A 87 -5.94 1.92 -7.30
CA HIS A 87 -6.56 1.78 -8.61
C HIS A 87 -7.84 0.95 -8.54
N VAL A 88 -8.95 1.53 -9.00
CA VAL A 88 -10.03 0.69 -9.54
C VAL A 88 -9.52 -0.05 -10.77
N GLN A 89 -10.05 -1.25 -11.03
CA GLN A 89 -9.51 -2.13 -12.07
C GLN A 89 -9.40 -1.50 -13.47
N GLN A 90 -10.26 -0.54 -13.82
CA GLN A 90 -10.19 0.17 -15.11
C GLN A 90 -8.93 1.03 -15.24
N MET A 91 -8.40 1.58 -14.14
CA MET A 91 -7.19 2.41 -14.15
C MET A 91 -5.94 1.60 -14.46
N SER A 92 -5.86 0.36 -13.97
CA SER A 92 -4.73 -0.53 -14.26
C SER A 92 -4.86 -1.25 -15.61
N ASN A 93 -6.08 -1.65 -16.00
CA ASN A 93 -6.29 -2.29 -17.30
C ASN A 93 -6.15 -1.32 -18.48
N ASN A 94 -6.29 -0.01 -18.23
CA ASN A 94 -6.06 1.05 -19.22
C ASN A 94 -5.02 2.02 -18.62
N PRO A 95 -3.70 1.75 -18.76
CA PRO A 95 -2.62 2.51 -18.11
C PRO A 95 -2.74 4.03 -18.23
N GLU A 96 -3.27 4.53 -19.35
CA GLU A 96 -3.45 5.96 -19.59
C GLU A 96 -4.54 6.61 -18.71
N TRP A 97 -5.44 5.83 -18.12
CA TRP A 97 -6.44 6.32 -17.17
C TRP A 97 -5.81 6.61 -15.82
N GLY A 98 -5.03 5.66 -15.29
CA GLY A 98 -4.25 5.87 -14.06
C GLY A 98 -3.28 7.05 -14.21
N ALA A 99 -2.60 7.12 -15.36
CA ALA A 99 -1.70 8.24 -15.67
C ALA A 99 -2.40 9.60 -15.70
N ALA A 100 -3.59 9.68 -16.30
CA ALA A 100 -4.37 10.93 -16.33
C ALA A 100 -4.84 11.36 -14.94
N VAL A 101 -5.23 10.41 -14.08
CA VAL A 101 -5.56 10.67 -12.67
C VAL A 101 -4.33 11.18 -11.93
N ALA A 102 -3.20 10.46 -12.00
CA ALA A 102 -1.95 10.85 -11.35
C ALA A 102 -1.52 12.28 -11.71
N HIS A 103 -1.62 12.63 -12.99
CA HIS A 103 -1.31 13.98 -13.46
C HIS A 103 -2.24 15.03 -12.87
N ALA A 104 -3.56 14.82 -12.94
CA ALA A 104 -4.53 15.79 -12.42
C ALA A 104 -4.37 16.03 -10.92
N GLN A 105 -4.15 14.96 -10.14
CA GLN A 105 -3.91 15.08 -8.69
C GLN A 105 -2.61 15.82 -8.41
N LYS A 106 -1.51 15.45 -9.09
CA LYS A 106 -0.20 16.07 -8.88
C LYS A 106 -0.21 17.56 -9.16
N THR A 107 -0.87 18.01 -10.24
CA THR A 107 -1.03 19.43 -10.56
C THR A 107 -1.66 20.21 -9.39
N ILE A 108 -2.73 19.70 -8.79
CA ILE A 108 -3.37 20.35 -7.64
C ILE A 108 -2.40 20.36 -6.43
N MET A 109 -1.70 19.25 -6.19
CA MET A 109 -0.74 19.17 -5.09
C MET A 109 0.43 20.15 -5.24
N GLU A 110 0.89 20.38 -6.47
CA GLU A 110 1.91 21.38 -6.82
C GLU A 110 1.42 22.80 -6.51
N ASP A 111 0.19 23.16 -6.92
CA ASP A 111 -0.40 24.47 -6.62
C ASP A 111 -0.43 24.75 -5.11
N TYR A 112 -0.88 23.78 -4.30
CA TYR A 112 -0.94 23.93 -2.84
C TYR A 112 0.45 23.97 -2.19
N HIS A 113 1.41 23.18 -2.70
CA HIS A 113 2.78 23.22 -2.21
C HIS A 113 3.41 24.59 -2.50
N ASP A 114 3.21 25.15 -3.70
CA ASP A 114 3.79 26.42 -4.09
C ASP A 114 3.16 27.61 -3.34
N GLU A 115 1.85 27.56 -3.09
CA GLU A 115 1.13 28.62 -2.36
C GLU A 115 1.40 28.58 -0.84
N TYR A 116 1.38 27.39 -0.23
CA TYR A 116 1.37 27.25 1.24
C TYR A 116 2.63 26.57 1.82
N GLY A 117 3.49 25.98 0.98
CA GLY A 117 4.67 25.23 1.44
C GLY A 117 4.36 23.90 2.13
N ILE A 118 3.13 23.36 1.98
CA ILE A 118 2.75 22.06 2.54
C ILE A 118 3.53 20.93 1.84
N LYS A 119 4.18 20.06 2.63
CA LYS A 119 4.93 18.92 2.09
C LYS A 119 3.98 17.82 1.67
N CYS A 120 4.14 17.25 0.49
CA CYS A 120 3.24 16.17 0.09
C CYS A 120 3.83 15.18 -0.92
N ALA A 121 3.27 13.98 -0.96
CA ALA A 121 3.61 12.97 -1.95
C ALA A 121 2.35 12.20 -2.38
N LEU A 122 2.36 11.70 -3.62
CA LEU A 122 1.27 10.95 -4.22
C LEU A 122 1.69 9.48 -4.39
N ARG A 123 1.00 8.57 -3.71
CA ARG A 123 1.13 7.13 -3.92
C ARG A 123 0.08 6.67 -4.92
N HIS A 124 0.51 5.88 -5.90
CA HIS A 124 -0.41 5.10 -6.74
C HIS A 124 -0.18 3.62 -6.47
N THR A 125 -1.27 2.96 -6.06
CA THR A 125 -1.30 1.52 -5.79
C THR A 125 -1.98 0.85 -6.97
N ILE A 126 -1.17 0.31 -7.87
CA ILE A 126 -1.62 -0.32 -9.11
C ILE A 126 -2.30 -1.64 -8.73
N GLY A 127 -3.55 -1.83 -9.15
CA GLY A 127 -4.25 -3.09 -8.95
C GLY A 127 -3.54 -4.25 -9.66
N ASP A 128 -3.38 -5.38 -8.97
CA ASP A 128 -2.84 -6.60 -9.58
C ASP A 128 -3.88 -7.20 -10.54
N ILE A 129 -3.80 -6.81 -11.81
CA ILE A 129 -4.75 -7.24 -12.83
C ILE A 129 -4.44 -8.63 -13.38
N ARG A 130 -3.39 -9.31 -12.91
CA ARG A 130 -2.83 -10.54 -13.52
C ARG A 130 -3.65 -11.80 -13.21
N GLU A 131 -4.95 -11.69 -13.45
CA GLU A 131 -5.96 -12.74 -13.34
C GLU A 131 -6.85 -12.75 -14.58
N ASP A 132 -7.51 -13.87 -14.81
CA ASP A 132 -8.71 -13.93 -15.63
C ASP A 132 -9.91 -14.40 -14.79
N ARG A 133 -11.03 -14.68 -15.45
CA ARG A 133 -12.26 -15.11 -14.78
C ARG A 133 -12.10 -16.42 -14.01
N ASP A 134 -11.22 -17.31 -14.46
CA ASP A 134 -11.17 -18.70 -14.00
C ASP A 134 -9.95 -18.95 -13.09
N TYR A 135 -8.81 -18.27 -13.31
CA TYR A 135 -7.58 -18.47 -12.54
C TYR A 135 -6.59 -17.29 -12.65
N LEU A 136 -5.60 -17.30 -11.76
CA LEU A 136 -4.48 -16.35 -11.79
C LEU A 136 -3.59 -16.58 -13.02
N LYS A 137 -3.19 -15.49 -13.68
CA LYS A 137 -2.30 -15.46 -14.84
C LYS A 137 -1.11 -14.52 -14.59
N LEU A 138 -0.39 -14.80 -13.49
CA LEU A 138 0.69 -13.96 -12.95
C LEU A 138 1.84 -13.62 -13.93
N ARG A 139 2.01 -14.43 -14.99
CA ARG A 139 3.04 -14.27 -16.03
C ARG A 139 2.46 -14.19 -17.45
N GLY A 140 1.15 -14.01 -17.57
CA GLY A 140 0.43 -14.02 -18.85
C GLY A 140 0.37 -12.65 -19.52
N ASP A 141 -0.61 -12.50 -20.42
CA ASP A 141 -0.75 -11.34 -21.32
C ASP A 141 -0.98 -10.00 -20.59
N LYS A 142 -1.44 -10.03 -19.34
CA LYS A 142 -1.63 -8.84 -18.52
C LYS A 142 -0.36 -8.39 -17.79
N TYR A 143 0.72 -9.19 -17.79
CA TYR A 143 1.97 -8.81 -17.13
C TYR A 143 2.61 -7.54 -17.74
N PRO A 144 2.71 -7.40 -19.09
CA PRO A 144 3.18 -6.16 -19.69
C PRO A 144 2.29 -4.94 -19.37
N VAL A 145 0.97 -5.12 -19.37
CA VAL A 145 0.00 -4.05 -19.05
C VAL A 145 0.14 -3.61 -17.60
N PHE A 146 0.34 -4.55 -16.68
CA PHE A 146 0.61 -4.30 -15.26
C PHE A 146 1.86 -3.42 -15.09
N LEU A 147 2.97 -3.77 -15.75
CA LEU A 147 4.18 -2.95 -15.73
C LEU A 147 4.01 -1.59 -16.42
N GLU A 148 3.23 -1.53 -17.50
CA GLU A 148 2.92 -0.28 -18.19
C GLU A 148 2.13 0.68 -17.29
N ALA A 149 1.18 0.18 -16.50
CA ALA A 149 0.42 0.99 -15.54
C ALA A 149 1.36 1.67 -14.52
N PHE A 150 2.35 0.95 -13.97
CA PHE A 150 3.37 1.54 -13.11
C PHE A 150 4.18 2.61 -13.83
N GLU A 151 4.73 2.30 -15.01
CA GLU A 151 5.60 3.22 -15.72
C GLU A 151 4.87 4.50 -16.13
N GLN A 152 3.61 4.40 -16.57
CA GLN A 152 2.83 5.57 -16.93
C GLN A 152 2.46 6.43 -15.72
N CYS A 153 1.97 5.85 -14.61
CA CYS A 153 1.66 6.62 -13.41
C CYS A 153 2.89 7.31 -12.84
N ALA A 154 4.04 6.63 -12.82
CA ALA A 154 5.32 7.18 -12.37
C ALA A 154 5.77 8.39 -13.21
N LYS A 155 5.58 8.35 -14.54
CA LYS A 155 5.90 9.48 -15.43
C LYS A 155 4.92 10.65 -15.31
N SER A 156 3.71 10.39 -14.82
CA SER A 156 2.62 11.35 -14.81
C SER A 156 2.40 12.05 -13.49
N GLY A 157 3.12 11.69 -12.41
CA GLY A 157 3.09 12.43 -11.15
C GLY A 157 3.03 11.59 -9.88
N ALA A 158 2.92 10.26 -10.00
CA ALA A 158 3.04 9.37 -8.85
C ALA A 158 4.47 9.38 -8.31
N ASP A 159 4.62 9.62 -7.01
CA ASP A 159 5.92 9.67 -6.32
C ASP A 159 6.29 8.31 -5.71
N LEU A 160 5.28 7.58 -5.21
CA LEU A 160 5.40 6.29 -4.53
C LEU A 160 4.61 5.23 -5.32
N LEU A 161 5.25 4.11 -5.62
CA LEU A 161 4.65 3.00 -6.39
C LEU A 161 4.42 1.77 -5.50
N ALA A 162 3.19 1.27 -5.47
CA ALA A 162 2.79 0.11 -4.68
C ALA A 162 1.83 -0.82 -5.45
N VAL A 163 1.62 -2.02 -4.91
CA VAL A 163 0.62 -3.01 -5.35
C VAL A 163 0.29 -3.93 -4.19
N GLU A 164 -0.91 -4.49 -4.18
CA GLU A 164 -1.29 -5.62 -3.34
C GLU A 164 -1.29 -6.90 -4.19
N SER A 165 -0.15 -7.59 -4.23
CA SER A 165 0.05 -8.67 -5.20
C SER A 165 -0.64 -9.97 -4.80
N MET A 166 -0.98 -10.81 -5.79
CA MET A 166 -1.83 -12.00 -5.58
C MET A 166 -1.10 -13.34 -5.59
N GLY A 167 0.24 -13.36 -5.59
CA GLY A 167 1.03 -14.60 -5.63
C GLY A 167 0.62 -15.64 -4.59
N GLY A 168 0.15 -16.82 -5.03
CA GLY A 168 -0.24 -17.93 -4.17
C GLY A 168 -1.59 -17.78 -3.46
N LYS A 169 -2.37 -16.75 -3.80
CA LYS A 169 -3.71 -16.50 -3.25
C LYS A 169 -4.65 -17.69 -3.42
N GLU A 170 -4.66 -18.33 -4.59
CA GLU A 170 -5.53 -19.45 -4.94
C GLU A 170 -5.31 -20.69 -4.05
N VAL A 171 -4.05 -20.93 -3.66
CA VAL A 171 -3.70 -22.01 -2.72
C VAL A 171 -4.08 -21.61 -1.29
N PHE A 172 -3.81 -20.36 -0.93
CA PHE A 172 -4.16 -19.82 0.38
C PHE A 172 -5.68 -19.87 0.63
N ASP A 173 -6.50 -19.43 -0.32
CA ASP A 173 -7.98 -19.42 -0.21
C ASP A 173 -8.53 -20.82 0.06
N TYR A 174 -7.95 -21.84 -0.56
CA TYR A 174 -8.30 -23.24 -0.29
C TYR A 174 -7.86 -23.67 1.12
N ALA A 175 -6.62 -23.36 1.50
CA ALA A 175 -5.97 -23.85 2.71
C ALA A 175 -6.56 -23.22 3.99
N ILE A 176 -6.82 -21.90 3.98
CA ILE A 176 -7.29 -21.16 5.15
C ILE A 176 -8.65 -21.65 5.65
N LEU A 177 -9.54 -22.05 4.72
CA LEU A 177 -10.86 -22.61 5.02
C LEU A 177 -10.80 -24.05 5.58
N ARG A 178 -9.62 -24.67 5.60
CA ARG A 178 -9.42 -26.08 5.98
C ARG A 178 -8.45 -26.28 7.13
N ASN A 179 -7.98 -25.20 7.74
CA ASN A 179 -6.92 -25.24 8.75
C ASN A 179 -5.65 -25.98 8.25
N ASP A 180 -5.38 -25.93 6.95
CA ASP A 180 -4.19 -26.55 6.37
C ASP A 180 -2.98 -25.62 6.52
N MET A 181 -2.22 -25.81 7.59
CA MET A 181 -1.06 -24.96 7.90
C MET A 181 0.07 -25.09 6.88
N ALA A 182 0.22 -26.28 6.27
CA ALA A 182 1.22 -26.48 5.23
C ALA A 182 0.82 -25.73 3.95
N GLY A 183 -0.47 -25.76 3.60
CA GLY A 183 -1.04 -24.97 2.51
C GLY A 183 -0.90 -23.46 2.72
N ILE A 184 -1.14 -22.96 3.93
CA ILE A 184 -0.94 -21.54 4.28
C ILE A 184 0.55 -21.15 4.13
N LEU A 185 1.46 -21.95 4.68
CA LEU A 185 2.90 -21.71 4.57
C LEU A 185 3.36 -21.72 3.11
N TYR A 186 2.86 -22.67 2.32
CA TYR A 186 3.23 -22.78 0.91
C TYR A 186 2.66 -21.63 0.07
N GLY A 187 1.38 -21.29 0.25
CA GLY A 187 0.71 -20.19 -0.46
C GLY A 187 1.37 -18.83 -0.20
N ILE A 188 1.59 -18.49 1.07
CA ILE A 188 2.16 -17.19 1.46
C ILE A 188 3.69 -17.21 1.32
N GLY A 189 4.35 -18.09 2.08
CA GLY A 189 5.79 -18.04 2.28
C GLY A 189 6.62 -18.54 1.10
N VAL A 190 6.06 -19.38 0.23
CA VAL A 190 6.77 -19.92 -0.94
C VAL A 190 6.28 -19.29 -2.23
N LEU A 191 5.01 -19.50 -2.60
CA LEU A 191 4.46 -19.00 -3.87
C LEU A 191 4.40 -17.47 -3.88
N GLY A 192 3.90 -16.85 -2.80
CA GLY A 192 3.91 -15.40 -2.63
C GLY A 192 5.32 -14.82 -2.76
N SER A 193 6.30 -15.37 -2.05
CA SER A 193 7.70 -14.93 -2.13
C SER A 193 8.30 -15.03 -3.54
N MET A 194 7.96 -16.08 -4.30
CA MET A 194 8.45 -16.25 -5.68
C MET A 194 7.85 -15.23 -6.66
N ASP A 195 6.56 -14.91 -6.51
CA ASP A 195 5.90 -13.87 -7.32
C ASP A 195 6.41 -12.47 -6.95
N MET A 196 6.52 -12.19 -5.65
CA MET A 196 7.07 -10.96 -5.10
C MET A 196 8.46 -10.65 -5.67
N GLU A 197 9.37 -11.64 -5.70
CA GLU A 197 10.70 -11.45 -6.26
C GLU A 197 10.68 -11.07 -7.74
N MET A 198 9.76 -11.65 -8.51
CA MET A 198 9.63 -11.36 -9.93
C MET A 198 9.14 -9.93 -10.15
N ILE A 199 8.00 -9.56 -9.55
CA ILE A 199 7.37 -8.26 -9.82
C ILE A 199 8.18 -7.10 -9.26
N TRP A 200 8.76 -7.24 -8.06
CA TRP A 200 9.45 -6.13 -7.41
C TRP A 200 10.80 -5.81 -8.05
N GLN A 201 11.43 -6.75 -8.74
CA GLN A 201 12.59 -6.44 -9.58
C GLN A 201 12.23 -5.49 -10.73
N ASP A 202 11.10 -5.75 -11.40
CA ASP A 202 10.64 -4.94 -12.51
C ASP A 202 10.09 -3.58 -12.04
N ILE A 203 9.29 -3.56 -10.96
CA ILE A 203 8.78 -2.32 -10.36
C ILE A 203 9.92 -1.43 -9.87
N ALA A 204 10.94 -1.99 -9.19
CA ALA A 204 12.11 -1.23 -8.77
C ALA A 204 12.93 -0.69 -9.96
N ALA A 205 13.02 -1.45 -11.05
CA ALA A 205 13.66 -0.99 -12.28
C ALA A 205 12.89 0.18 -12.93
N ILE A 206 11.55 0.12 -12.94
CA ILE A 206 10.68 1.21 -13.41
C ILE A 206 10.87 2.45 -12.54
N ALA A 207 10.77 2.31 -11.22
CA ALA A 207 10.94 3.43 -10.28
C ALA A 207 12.29 4.12 -10.47
N LYS A 208 13.36 3.35 -10.59
CA LYS A 208 14.71 3.87 -10.89
C LYS A 208 14.78 4.60 -12.23
N LYS A 209 14.15 4.05 -13.28
CA LYS A 209 14.13 4.64 -14.62
C LYS A 209 13.37 5.96 -14.66
N THR A 210 12.31 6.10 -13.87
CA THR A 210 11.44 7.29 -13.85
C THR A 210 11.83 8.29 -12.76
N GLY A 211 12.75 7.95 -11.86
CA GLY A 211 13.16 8.81 -10.76
C GLY A 211 12.15 8.87 -9.61
N THR A 212 11.30 7.85 -9.49
CA THR A 212 10.27 7.70 -8.45
C THR A 212 10.68 6.65 -7.42
N VAL A 213 9.84 6.43 -6.41
CA VAL A 213 10.13 5.50 -5.30
C VAL A 213 9.36 4.19 -5.49
N ALA A 214 10.09 3.07 -5.50
CA ALA A 214 9.51 1.74 -5.31
C ALA A 214 9.18 1.58 -3.81
N ALA A 215 7.90 1.73 -3.46
CA ALA A 215 7.48 1.88 -2.06
C ALA A 215 7.40 0.54 -1.34
N GLY A 216 6.41 -0.29 -1.66
CA GLY A 216 6.28 -1.63 -1.09
C GLY A 216 4.95 -2.31 -1.41
N ASP A 217 4.81 -3.53 -0.92
CA ASP A 217 3.65 -4.41 -1.09
C ASP A 217 2.98 -4.68 0.27
N THR A 218 2.00 -5.56 0.26
CA THR A 218 1.24 -6.04 1.42
C THR A 218 0.77 -7.47 1.16
N ASP A 219 0.69 -8.28 2.21
CA ASP A 219 0.01 -9.57 2.13
C ASP A 219 -1.50 -9.47 2.35
N CYS A 220 -2.13 -8.40 1.85
CA CYS A 220 -3.56 -8.13 2.02
C CYS A 220 -4.43 -9.27 1.46
N ALA A 221 -4.09 -9.75 0.27
CA ALA A 221 -4.80 -10.84 -0.41
C ALA A 221 -4.87 -12.14 0.40
N GLN A 222 -3.94 -12.35 1.35
CA GLN A 222 -3.80 -13.59 2.12
C GLN A 222 -3.93 -13.33 3.63
N ALA A 223 -2.97 -12.67 4.28
CA ALA A 223 -3.02 -12.41 5.73
C ALA A 223 -4.18 -11.51 6.17
N ASN A 224 -4.57 -10.47 5.42
CA ASN A 224 -5.76 -9.69 5.77
C ASN A 224 -7.04 -10.49 5.53
N THR A 225 -7.11 -11.30 4.48
CA THR A 225 -8.20 -12.27 4.30
C THR A 225 -8.33 -13.20 5.52
N ALA A 226 -7.23 -13.76 6.06
CA ALA A 226 -7.28 -14.54 7.30
C ALA A 226 -7.81 -13.72 8.49
N MET A 227 -7.35 -12.48 8.64
CA MET A 227 -7.80 -11.56 9.68
C MET A 227 -9.31 -11.29 9.60
N PHE A 228 -9.83 -11.03 8.39
CA PHE A 228 -11.26 -10.75 8.18
C PHE A 228 -12.14 -11.99 8.34
N ILE A 229 -11.68 -13.17 7.92
CA ILE A 229 -12.40 -14.41 8.21
C ILE A 229 -12.43 -14.65 9.73
N ALA A 230 -11.33 -14.39 10.44
CA ALA A 230 -11.32 -14.53 11.90
C ALA A 230 -12.22 -13.52 12.61
N GLY A 231 -12.35 -12.31 12.07
CA GLY A 231 -13.32 -11.31 12.50
C GLY A 231 -13.15 -10.85 13.95
N GLY A 232 -14.27 -10.51 14.60
CA GLY A 232 -14.32 -10.06 15.98
C GLY A 232 -14.15 -11.20 16.99
N LEU A 233 -14.00 -10.85 18.28
CA LEU A 233 -13.71 -11.81 19.36
C LEU A 233 -14.77 -12.91 19.58
N LEU A 234 -15.99 -12.71 19.06
CA LEU A 234 -17.09 -13.66 19.20
C LEU A 234 -17.29 -14.52 17.95
N ASP A 235 -16.59 -14.22 16.87
CA ASP A 235 -16.71 -14.95 15.60
C ASP A 235 -16.07 -16.34 15.71
N LYS A 236 -16.53 -17.23 14.83
CA LYS A 236 -16.18 -18.67 14.87
C LYS A 236 -15.75 -19.22 13.51
N ASN A 237 -15.52 -18.35 12.53
CA ASN A 237 -15.21 -18.74 11.15
C ASN A 237 -13.75 -19.17 10.99
N LEU A 238 -12.83 -18.55 11.73
CA LEU A 238 -11.42 -18.92 11.80
C LEU A 238 -10.86 -18.57 13.19
N ALA A 239 -10.02 -19.43 13.76
CA ALA A 239 -9.36 -19.12 15.03
C ALA A 239 -8.34 -17.98 14.84
N HIS A 240 -8.36 -16.96 15.70
CA HIS A 240 -7.36 -15.88 15.67
C HIS A 240 -5.91 -16.39 15.80
N THR A 241 -5.71 -17.51 16.48
CA THR A 241 -4.39 -18.18 16.59
C THR A 241 -3.89 -18.74 15.25
N ILE A 242 -4.76 -19.00 14.29
CA ILE A 242 -4.36 -19.34 12.91
C ILE A 242 -4.09 -18.07 12.11
N ALA A 243 -4.94 -17.05 12.25
CA ALA A 243 -4.75 -15.78 11.55
C ALA A 243 -3.40 -15.12 11.88
N ILE A 244 -2.96 -15.17 13.15
CA ILE A 244 -1.65 -14.65 13.54
C ILE A 244 -0.47 -15.46 12.96
N ILE A 245 -0.66 -16.76 12.69
CA ILE A 245 0.35 -17.58 11.99
C ILE A 245 0.46 -17.12 10.54
N ALA A 246 -0.67 -16.90 9.85
CA ALA A 246 -0.66 -16.34 8.48
C ALA A 246 0.09 -14.99 8.45
N ARG A 247 -0.18 -14.08 9.39
CA ARG A 247 0.55 -12.81 9.54
C ARG A 247 2.05 -12.98 9.81
N SER A 248 2.43 -14.00 10.58
CA SER A 248 3.85 -14.26 10.87
C SER A 248 4.61 -14.72 9.63
N ILE A 249 3.95 -15.55 8.79
CA ILE A 249 4.51 -16.00 7.51
C ILE A 249 4.56 -14.84 6.51
N SER A 250 3.55 -13.98 6.50
CA SER A 250 3.45 -12.86 5.57
C SER A 250 4.59 -11.86 5.68
N ALA A 251 5.15 -11.68 6.88
CA ALA A 251 6.31 -10.82 7.09
C ALA A 251 7.50 -11.19 6.18
N ALA A 252 7.80 -12.49 6.04
CA ALA A 252 8.89 -12.94 5.18
C ALA A 252 8.56 -12.76 3.69
N ARG A 253 7.30 -12.96 3.30
CA ARG A 253 6.81 -12.74 1.94
C ARG A 253 6.90 -11.26 1.54
N SER A 254 6.37 -10.36 2.37
CA SER A 254 6.40 -8.91 2.11
C SER A 254 7.82 -8.33 2.17
N LEU A 255 8.72 -8.94 2.97
CA LEU A 255 10.14 -8.55 3.01
C LEU A 255 10.83 -8.67 1.64
N VAL A 256 10.37 -9.57 0.77
CA VAL A 256 10.96 -9.81 -0.56
C VAL A 256 10.91 -8.56 -1.44
N ALA A 257 9.89 -7.69 -1.31
CA ALA A 257 9.85 -6.43 -2.07
C ALA A 257 11.13 -5.61 -1.86
N TYR A 258 11.60 -5.54 -0.62
CA TYR A 258 12.76 -4.75 -0.22
C TYR A 258 14.09 -5.46 -0.55
N GLU A 259 14.09 -6.79 -0.57
CA GLU A 259 15.22 -7.58 -1.09
C GLU A 259 15.39 -7.40 -2.61
N ALA A 260 14.28 -7.13 -3.31
CA ALA A 260 14.18 -6.93 -4.76
C ALA A 260 14.32 -5.47 -5.21
N GLY A 261 14.39 -4.50 -4.28
CA GLY A 261 14.74 -3.11 -4.59
C GLY A 261 13.77 -2.04 -4.08
N ALA A 262 12.66 -2.41 -3.43
CA ALA A 262 11.80 -1.45 -2.75
C ALA A 262 12.52 -0.81 -1.55
N VAL A 263 12.17 0.45 -1.24
CA VAL A 263 12.82 1.24 -0.19
C VAL A 263 11.86 1.79 0.86
N GLY A 264 10.58 1.46 0.77
CA GLY A 264 9.53 2.03 1.61
C GLY A 264 8.97 3.34 1.07
N PRO A 265 7.88 3.87 1.66
CA PRO A 265 7.14 3.25 2.76
C PRO A 265 6.32 2.03 2.31
N GLY A 266 6.31 0.96 3.11
CA GLY A 266 5.40 -0.19 2.90
C GLY A 266 3.92 0.23 2.91
N LYS A 267 3.03 -0.60 2.35
CA LYS A 267 1.57 -0.36 2.31
C LYS A 267 0.94 -0.36 3.70
N ASP A 268 -0.10 0.45 3.88
CA ASP A 268 -0.83 0.66 5.13
C ASP A 268 -1.46 -0.62 5.68
N CYS A 269 -2.17 -1.36 4.83
CA CYS A 269 -2.85 -2.61 5.19
C CYS A 269 -1.88 -3.78 5.44
N GLY A 270 -0.57 -3.56 5.26
CA GLY A 270 0.49 -4.51 5.61
C GLY A 270 0.79 -4.49 7.10
N TYR A 271 -0.04 -5.10 7.95
CA TYR A 271 0.20 -5.16 9.40
C TYR A 271 1.51 -5.89 9.76
N GLU A 272 2.04 -6.74 8.88
CA GLU A 272 3.35 -7.36 9.03
C GLU A 272 4.51 -6.38 8.90
N ASN A 273 4.26 -5.14 8.45
CA ASN A 273 5.31 -4.17 8.19
C ASN A 273 6.09 -3.77 9.45
N THR A 274 5.54 -3.95 10.66
CA THR A 274 6.36 -3.77 11.89
C THR A 274 7.51 -4.78 11.94
N ILE A 275 7.27 -6.03 11.54
CA ILE A 275 8.32 -7.06 11.43
C ILE A 275 9.27 -6.69 10.28
N VAL A 276 8.74 -6.32 9.11
CA VAL A 276 9.55 -5.89 7.97
C VAL A 276 10.48 -4.73 8.35
N LYS A 277 9.96 -3.68 9.00
CA LYS A 277 10.74 -2.52 9.45
C LYS A 277 11.88 -2.94 10.37
N SER A 278 11.63 -3.85 11.31
CA SER A 278 12.67 -4.34 12.22
C SER A 278 13.85 -5.00 11.50
N VAL A 279 13.59 -5.63 10.34
CA VAL A 279 14.60 -6.32 9.52
C VAL A 279 15.24 -5.39 8.49
N SER A 280 14.46 -4.66 7.71
CA SER A 280 14.93 -3.89 6.56
C SER A 280 15.37 -2.46 6.91
N GLY A 281 14.82 -1.91 7.99
CA GLY A 281 15.07 -0.54 8.45
C GLY A 281 14.39 0.55 7.62
N VAL A 282 13.51 0.18 6.69
CA VAL A 282 12.75 1.10 5.82
C VAL A 282 11.56 1.71 6.56
N PRO A 283 11.05 2.87 6.12
CA PRO A 283 9.79 3.39 6.65
C PRO A 283 8.60 2.52 6.25
N ILE A 284 7.51 2.60 7.01
CA ILE A 284 6.27 1.85 6.78
C ILE A 284 5.04 2.72 6.96
N ALA A 285 4.00 2.50 6.15
CA ALA A 285 2.65 2.92 6.49
C ALA A 285 1.97 1.88 7.38
N GLN A 286 1.06 2.33 8.22
CA GLN A 286 0.20 1.49 9.06
C GLN A 286 -1.18 2.14 9.18
N GLU A 287 -2.16 1.31 9.53
CA GLU A 287 -3.53 1.69 9.81
C GLU A 287 -4.03 1.05 11.11
N GLY A 288 -5.26 1.34 11.54
CA GLY A 288 -5.85 0.75 12.74
C GLY A 288 -7.06 1.56 13.23
N LYS A 289 -6.95 2.20 14.40
CA LYS A 289 -8.12 2.89 15.00
C LYS A 289 -8.74 4.01 14.15
N THR A 290 -8.02 4.53 13.16
CA THR A 290 -8.47 5.60 12.25
C THR A 290 -8.77 5.09 10.84
N SER A 291 -8.66 3.78 10.60
CA SER A 291 -9.14 3.10 9.39
C SER A 291 -10.46 2.35 9.61
N THR A 292 -11.18 2.65 10.69
CA THR A 292 -12.50 2.07 10.97
C THR A 292 -13.56 2.39 9.91
N CYS A 293 -13.30 3.37 9.03
CA CYS A 293 -14.11 3.63 7.86
C CYS A 293 -14.06 2.49 6.83
N ALA A 294 -12.96 1.73 6.78
CA ALA A 294 -12.82 0.55 5.94
C ALA A 294 -13.26 -0.72 6.67
N HIS A 295 -12.70 -0.98 7.85
CA HIS A 295 -12.98 -2.21 8.60
C HIS A 295 -12.64 -2.09 10.10
N SER A 296 -13.15 -3.03 10.90
CA SER A 296 -12.73 -3.19 12.31
C SER A 296 -11.45 -4.01 12.39
N ASP A 297 -10.63 -3.77 13.42
CA ASP A 297 -9.46 -4.56 13.77
C ASP A 297 -9.31 -4.69 15.31
N LEU A 298 -8.36 -5.51 15.78
CA LEU A 298 -8.11 -5.79 17.21
C LEU A 298 -6.77 -5.21 17.72
N MET A 299 -6.15 -4.32 16.96
CA MET A 299 -4.82 -3.74 17.20
C MET A 299 -4.75 -2.23 16.97
N GLY A 300 -5.89 -1.53 16.98
CA GLY A 300 -6.01 -0.17 16.44
C GLY A 300 -5.07 0.88 17.03
N ASN A 301 -4.64 0.72 18.29
CA ASN A 301 -3.60 1.57 18.88
C ASN A 301 -2.18 1.03 18.70
N LEU A 302 -2.02 -0.29 18.71
CA LEU A 302 -0.72 -0.96 18.73
C LEU A 302 0.03 -0.75 17.41
N THR A 303 -0.67 -0.68 16.28
CA THR A 303 -0.05 -0.46 14.95
C THR A 303 0.62 0.91 14.81
N MET A 304 0.26 1.91 15.62
CA MET A 304 0.95 3.20 15.65
C MET A 304 2.35 3.14 16.29
N GLN A 305 2.72 2.03 16.96
CA GLN A 305 3.94 1.96 17.79
C GLN A 305 5.23 2.33 17.03
N CYS A 306 5.28 2.05 15.73
CA CYS A 306 6.48 2.21 14.89
C CYS A 306 6.14 2.70 13.47
N CYS A 307 4.95 3.25 13.23
CA CYS A 307 4.56 3.70 11.89
C CYS A 307 5.32 4.97 11.46
N ASP A 308 5.50 5.18 10.16
CA ASP A 308 6.07 6.41 9.59
C ASP A 308 5.00 7.18 8.81
N LEU A 309 4.08 6.46 8.17
CA LEU A 309 2.80 6.98 7.68
C LEU A 309 1.62 6.39 8.46
N TRP A 310 0.55 7.15 8.62
CA TRP A 310 -0.68 6.72 9.31
C TRP A 310 -1.90 6.86 8.42
N SER A 311 -2.53 5.74 8.08
CA SER A 311 -3.58 5.64 7.07
C SER A 311 -4.98 5.39 7.63
N ASN A 312 -5.99 5.76 6.84
CA ASN A 312 -7.39 5.41 7.03
C ASN A 312 -7.85 4.20 6.19
N GLU A 313 -6.95 3.47 5.54
CA GLU A 313 -7.18 2.32 4.64
C GLU A 313 -8.01 2.67 3.40
N SER A 314 -9.31 2.95 3.56
CA SER A 314 -10.19 3.35 2.46
C SER A 314 -11.49 3.95 2.97
N VAL A 315 -12.06 4.87 2.20
CA VAL A 315 -13.40 5.43 2.44
C VAL A 315 -14.01 5.92 1.12
N GLU A 316 -15.28 5.60 0.87
CA GLU A 316 -15.99 6.13 -0.29
C GLU A 316 -16.07 7.66 -0.22
N TYR A 317 -15.76 8.35 -1.31
CA TYR A 317 -15.89 9.80 -1.38
C TYR A 317 -17.35 10.24 -1.43
N HIS A 318 -17.86 10.72 -0.30
CA HIS A 318 -19.18 11.35 -0.19
C HIS A 318 -19.19 12.40 0.92
N LEU A 319 -20.17 13.30 0.90
CA LEU A 319 -20.34 14.30 1.95
C LEU A 319 -20.78 13.63 3.25
N SER A 320 -20.05 13.89 4.34
CA SER A 320 -20.53 13.62 5.70
C SER A 320 -21.10 14.90 6.30
N LEU A 321 -22.31 14.81 6.88
CA LEU A 321 -22.88 15.88 7.68
C LEU A 321 -22.30 15.79 9.08
N ILE A 322 -21.60 16.84 9.53
CA ILE A 322 -21.44 17.06 10.97
C ILE A 322 -22.77 17.66 11.44
N HIS A 323 -23.66 16.82 11.99
CA HIS A 323 -24.69 17.33 12.90
C HIS A 323 -23.98 17.75 14.19
N ILE A 324 -23.53 19.00 14.24
CA ILE A 324 -23.23 19.70 15.51
C ILE A 324 -24.55 20.22 16.06
#